data_AF-A0A392MTG3-F1
#
_entry.id   AF-A0A392MTG3-F1
#
_cell.length_a   1.000
_cell.length_b   1.000
_cell.length_c   1.000
_cell.angle_alpha   90.00
_cell.angle_beta   90.00
_cell.angle_gamma   90.00
#
_symmetry.space_group_name_H-M   'P 1'
#
loop_
_entity.id
_entity.type
_entity.pdbx_description
1 polymer ?
#
loop_
_entity_poly.entity_id
_entity_poly.type
_entity_poly.pdbx_seq_one_letter_code
_entity_poly.pdbx_strand_id
1 'polypeptide(L)'
;LRDLSVGKVEGVLWNTSWERYTSLSELQIRSDDIVKVLMKTDVPLLPPNLVILQIANLEDIECLDGKWLQHLTSLHKLEIWDAPKLKLLPKEGLPSSLKVLDIQRCPLLNASLRRKQGKEWRKIAHIAFVFIDVDLLGYGTILG
;
A
#
# COMPACT_ATOMS: atom_id res chain seq x y z
N LEU A 1 -20.21 -5.11 -4.37
CA LEU A 1 -19.40 -4.07 -3.71
C LEU A 1 -17.99 -4.20 -4.26
N ARG A 2 -17.49 -3.18 -4.98
CA ARG A 2 -16.15 -3.20 -5.62
C ARG A 2 -15.10 -2.45 -4.79
N ASP A 3 -15.56 -1.47 -4.03
CA ASP A 3 -14.75 -0.57 -3.22
C ASP A 3 -15.22 -0.65 -1.75
N LEU A 4 -14.28 -0.71 -0.82
CA LEU A 4 -14.55 -0.65 0.61
C LEU A 4 -13.54 0.26 1.29
N SER A 5 -14.01 1.20 2.11
CA SER A 5 -13.17 2.03 2.98
C SER A 5 -13.29 1.55 4.42
N VAL A 6 -12.19 1.15 5.04
CA VAL A 6 -12.15 0.78 6.46
C VAL A 6 -11.50 1.93 7.24
N GLY A 7 -12.33 2.65 7.99
CA GLY A 7 -11.93 3.76 8.84
C GLY A 7 -12.75 3.71 10.12
N LYS A 8 -12.16 3.15 11.19
CA LYS A 8 -12.66 3.10 12.57
C LYS A 8 -14.07 2.50 12.72
N VAL A 9 -14.13 1.20 12.96
CA VAL A 9 -15.35 0.53 13.44
C VAL A 9 -14.96 -0.40 14.60
N GLU A 10 -15.46 -0.08 15.79
CA GLU A 10 -15.52 -1.01 16.92
C GLU A 10 -16.22 -2.30 16.45
N GLY A 11 -15.52 -3.44 16.48
CA GLY A 11 -16.12 -4.71 16.11
C GLY A 11 -15.18 -5.57 15.29
N VAL A 12 -14.38 -6.35 16.00
CA VAL A 12 -13.55 -7.45 15.48
C VAL A 12 -14.44 -8.49 14.80
N LEU A 13 -14.78 -8.33 13.52
CA LEU A 13 -15.33 -9.38 12.65
C LEU A 13 -14.96 -9.12 11.16
N TRP A 14 -13.70 -8.80 10.86
CA TRP A 14 -13.28 -8.58 9.46
C TRP A 14 -13.01 -9.88 8.68
N ASN A 15 -12.83 -11.03 9.37
CA ASN A 15 -12.40 -12.30 8.77
C ASN A 15 -13.53 -13.12 8.12
N THR A 16 -14.80 -12.99 8.52
CA THR A 16 -15.85 -13.94 8.13
C THR A 16 -16.65 -13.58 6.87
N SER A 17 -16.33 -12.48 6.17
CA SER A 17 -17.21 -11.96 5.10
C SER A 17 -16.55 -11.73 3.73
N TRP A 18 -15.24 -11.85 3.55
CA TRP A 18 -14.62 -11.62 2.23
C TRP A 18 -15.03 -12.65 1.17
N GLU A 19 -15.35 -13.89 1.59
CA GLU A 19 -15.86 -14.93 0.68
C GLU A 19 -17.17 -14.54 -0.02
N ARG A 20 -17.93 -13.61 0.56
CA ARG A 20 -19.18 -13.09 -0.03
C ARG A 20 -18.94 -11.94 -1.01
N TYR A 21 -17.74 -11.36 -1.03
CA TYR A 21 -17.37 -10.24 -1.88
C TYR A 21 -16.38 -10.67 -2.96
N THR A 22 -16.75 -11.66 -3.76
CA THR A 22 -15.97 -12.14 -4.92
C THR A 22 -15.67 -11.05 -5.96
N SER A 23 -16.33 -9.91 -5.88
CA SER A 23 -16.15 -8.75 -6.77
C SER A 23 -15.33 -7.60 -6.17
N LEU A 24 -14.83 -7.73 -4.93
CA LEU A 24 -14.04 -6.66 -4.33
C LEU A 24 -12.64 -6.64 -4.97
N SER A 25 -12.40 -5.62 -5.79
CA SER A 25 -11.13 -5.39 -6.47
C SER A 25 -10.34 -4.24 -5.84
N GLU A 26 -11.00 -3.39 -5.06
CA GLU A 26 -10.40 -2.19 -4.48
C GLU A 26 -10.69 -2.11 -2.98
N LEU A 27 -9.65 -1.89 -2.19
CA LEU A 27 -9.74 -1.74 -0.75
C LEU A 27 -8.95 -0.51 -0.31
N GLN A 28 -9.57 0.28 0.55
CA GLN A 28 -8.95 1.43 1.17
C GLN A 28 -8.89 1.29 2.70
N ILE A 29 -7.71 1.52 3.26
CA ILE A 29 -7.43 1.46 4.69
C ILE A 29 -6.96 2.83 5.15
N ARG A 30 -7.68 3.44 6.10
CA ARG A 30 -7.36 4.77 6.65
C ARG A 30 -7.09 4.75 8.16
N SER A 31 -6.48 3.69 8.67
CA SER A 31 -6.31 3.49 10.12
C SER A 31 -5.00 2.76 10.45
N ASP A 32 -4.21 3.39 11.31
CA ASP A 32 -2.98 2.83 11.86
C ASP A 32 -3.21 1.50 12.58
N ASP A 33 -4.25 1.41 13.39
CA ASP A 33 -4.53 0.20 14.19
C ASP A 33 -4.80 -1.01 13.28
N ILE A 34 -5.51 -0.80 12.19
CA ILE A 34 -5.79 -1.86 11.20
C ILE A 34 -4.48 -2.31 10.56
N VAL A 35 -3.67 -1.38 10.05
CA VAL A 35 -2.38 -1.74 9.44
C VAL A 35 -1.47 -2.45 10.45
N LYS A 36 -1.42 -2.00 11.71
CA LYS A 36 -0.69 -2.68 12.78
C LYS A 36 -1.18 -4.11 13.03
N VAL A 37 -2.48 -4.35 12.99
CA VAL A 37 -3.06 -5.71 13.09
C VAL A 37 -2.64 -6.56 11.90
N LEU A 38 -2.74 -6.01 10.67
CA LEU A 38 -2.32 -6.71 9.45
C LEU A 38 -0.85 -7.13 9.52
N MET A 39 0.05 -6.21 9.89
CA MET A 39 1.49 -6.46 9.98
C MET A 39 1.87 -7.51 11.04
N LYS A 40 1.11 -7.62 12.12
CA LYS A 40 1.37 -8.56 13.23
C LYS A 40 0.78 -9.94 13.02
N THR A 41 -0.13 -10.09 12.05
CA THR A 41 -0.89 -11.33 11.89
C THR A 41 -0.26 -12.21 10.82
N ASP A 42 0.01 -13.47 11.16
CA ASP A 42 0.60 -14.45 10.23
C ASP A 42 -0.42 -15.07 9.26
N VAL A 43 -1.71 -14.87 9.51
CA VAL A 43 -2.77 -15.31 8.60
C VAL A 43 -3.14 -14.20 7.58
N PRO A 44 -3.49 -14.55 6.34
CA PRO A 44 -3.85 -13.57 5.33
C PRO A 44 -5.20 -12.94 5.65
N LEU A 45 -5.21 -11.64 5.98
CA LEU A 45 -6.42 -10.92 6.41
C LEU A 45 -7.11 -10.15 5.26
N LEU A 46 -6.41 -9.99 4.15
CA LEU A 46 -6.88 -9.23 2.99
C LEU A 46 -7.39 -10.16 1.89
N PRO A 47 -8.43 -9.77 1.15
CA PRO A 47 -8.94 -10.58 0.04
C PRO A 47 -7.86 -10.78 -1.05
N PRO A 48 -7.64 -12.01 -1.54
CA PRO A 48 -6.56 -12.31 -2.49
C PRO A 48 -6.80 -11.74 -3.90
N ASN A 49 -8.05 -11.43 -4.23
CA ASN A 49 -8.46 -10.89 -5.54
C ASN A 49 -8.34 -9.35 -5.63
N LEU A 50 -7.77 -8.70 -4.61
CA LEU A 50 -7.54 -7.26 -4.66
C LEU A 50 -6.63 -6.89 -5.82
N VAL A 51 -7.08 -5.92 -6.60
CA VAL A 51 -6.36 -5.31 -7.72
C VAL A 51 -5.74 -4.00 -7.27
N ILE A 52 -6.44 -3.24 -6.42
CA ILE A 52 -6.03 -1.94 -5.91
C ILE A 52 -6.11 -1.95 -4.38
N LEU A 53 -5.00 -1.56 -3.75
CA LEU A 53 -4.94 -1.34 -2.31
C LEU A 53 -4.48 0.09 -2.05
N GLN A 54 -5.30 0.86 -1.33
CA GLN A 54 -4.96 2.20 -0.90
C GLN A 54 -4.79 2.23 0.61
N ILE A 55 -3.67 2.77 1.06
CA ILE A 55 -3.37 3.01 2.46
C ILE A 55 -3.18 4.51 2.62
N ALA A 56 -3.94 5.13 3.52
CA ALA A 56 -3.89 6.57 3.72
C ALA A 56 -3.93 6.97 5.19
N ASN A 57 -3.48 8.19 5.50
CA ASN A 57 -3.56 8.80 6.83
C ASN A 57 -2.88 7.96 7.92
N LEU A 58 -1.61 7.61 7.71
CA LEU A 58 -0.84 6.83 8.65
C LEU A 58 0.05 7.71 9.54
N GLU A 59 -0.41 8.04 10.73
CA GLU A 59 0.23 9.04 11.59
C GLU A 59 1.36 8.48 12.45
N ASP A 60 1.30 7.20 12.81
CA ASP A 60 2.24 6.55 13.75
C ASP A 60 3.04 5.39 13.16
N ILE A 61 2.93 5.13 11.86
CA ILE A 61 3.62 4.00 11.22
C ILE A 61 4.96 4.44 10.63
N GLU A 62 6.05 3.85 11.13
CA GLU A 62 7.40 4.07 10.60
C GLU A 62 7.84 3.04 9.55
N CYS A 63 7.28 1.85 9.58
CA CYS A 63 7.63 0.74 8.70
C CYS A 63 6.41 -0.12 8.41
N LEU A 64 6.18 -0.47 7.14
CA LEU A 64 5.13 -1.41 6.71
C LEU A 64 5.64 -2.86 6.73
N ASP A 65 6.23 -3.32 7.84
CA ASP A 65 6.88 -4.64 7.87
C ASP A 65 5.88 -5.81 7.95
N GLY A 66 6.38 -7.02 7.72
CA GLY A 66 5.59 -8.26 7.78
C GLY A 66 5.15 -8.78 6.41
N LYS A 67 4.37 -9.86 6.42
CA LYS A 67 4.01 -10.65 5.23
C LYS A 67 2.59 -10.43 4.71
N TRP A 68 1.87 -9.48 5.30
CA TRP A 68 0.45 -9.22 5.07
C TRP A 68 0.08 -8.78 3.64
N LEU A 69 1.06 -8.40 2.82
CA LEU A 69 0.87 -8.12 1.38
C LEU A 69 1.22 -9.31 0.49
N GLN A 70 2.02 -10.26 0.95
CA GLN A 70 2.67 -11.28 0.11
C GLN A 70 1.68 -12.25 -0.54
N HIS A 71 0.52 -12.47 0.06
CA HIS A 71 -0.53 -13.33 -0.49
C HIS A 71 -1.39 -12.65 -1.56
N LEU A 72 -1.22 -11.34 -1.79
CA LEU A 72 -2.03 -10.57 -2.75
C LEU A 72 -1.54 -10.75 -4.19
N THR A 73 -1.73 -11.94 -4.73
CA THR A 73 -1.25 -12.34 -6.07
C THR A 73 -1.93 -11.59 -7.23
N SER A 74 -3.07 -10.92 -6.98
CA SER A 74 -3.78 -10.11 -7.99
C SER A 74 -3.52 -8.61 -7.88
N LEU A 75 -2.71 -8.16 -6.91
CA LEU A 75 -2.52 -6.73 -6.65
C LEU A 75 -1.73 -6.04 -7.77
N HIS A 76 -2.36 -5.14 -8.51
CA HIS A 76 -1.76 -4.39 -9.61
C HIS A 76 -1.29 -3.00 -9.18
N LYS A 77 -2.01 -2.36 -8.25
CA LYS A 77 -1.75 -1.00 -7.79
C LYS A 77 -1.74 -0.91 -6.26
N LEU A 78 -0.69 -0.30 -5.73
CA LEU A 78 -0.56 0.04 -4.31
C LEU A 78 -0.38 1.56 -4.20
N GLU A 79 -1.23 2.17 -3.40
CA GLU A 79 -1.20 3.59 -3.11
C GLU A 79 -0.91 3.82 -1.62
N ILE A 80 0.05 4.68 -1.31
CA ILE A 80 0.38 5.10 0.06
C ILE A 80 0.32 6.62 0.13
N TRP A 81 -0.63 7.14 0.90
CA TRP A 81 -0.93 8.56 0.99
C TRP A 81 -0.82 9.04 2.44
N ASP A 82 -0.30 10.24 2.67
CA ASP A 82 -0.29 10.88 3.98
C ASP A 82 0.26 10.00 5.10
N ALA A 83 1.49 9.51 4.94
CA ALA A 83 2.21 8.74 5.95
C ALA A 83 3.48 9.49 6.39
N PRO A 84 3.35 10.55 7.22
CA PRO A 84 4.46 11.46 7.54
C PRO A 84 5.65 10.79 8.23
N LYS A 85 5.41 9.73 9.02
CA LYS A 85 6.45 9.00 9.75
C LYS A 85 7.00 7.78 9.00
N LEU A 86 6.39 7.39 7.88
CA LEU A 86 6.77 6.19 7.14
C LEU A 86 8.14 6.36 6.50
N LYS A 87 9.08 5.47 6.86
CA LYS A 87 10.47 5.47 6.40
C LYS A 87 10.81 4.24 5.56
N LEU A 88 10.14 3.12 5.83
CA LEU A 88 10.55 1.80 5.36
C LEU A 88 9.38 1.01 4.76
N LEU A 89 9.64 0.43 3.59
CA LEU A 89 8.80 -0.57 2.94
C LEU A 89 9.00 -1.96 3.56
N PRO A 90 8.09 -2.92 3.33
CA PRO A 90 8.19 -4.26 3.91
C PRO A 90 9.56 -4.90 3.61
N LYS A 91 10.17 -5.58 4.59
CA LYS A 91 11.47 -6.22 4.41
C LYS A 91 11.41 -7.36 3.38
N GLU A 92 10.30 -8.08 3.38
CA GLU A 92 10.00 -9.18 2.45
C GLU A 92 9.68 -8.70 1.02
N GLY A 93 9.65 -7.38 0.80
CA GLY A 93 9.33 -6.77 -0.48
C GLY A 93 7.83 -6.56 -0.70
N LEU A 94 7.48 -6.15 -1.91
CA LEU A 94 6.10 -5.96 -2.37
C LEU A 94 5.67 -7.15 -3.25
N PRO A 95 4.36 -7.35 -3.47
CA PRO A 95 3.86 -8.46 -4.30
C PRO A 95 4.41 -8.39 -5.73
N SER A 96 4.78 -9.54 -6.30
CA SER A 96 5.35 -9.61 -7.67
C SER A 96 4.36 -9.23 -8.78
N SER A 97 3.07 -9.29 -8.48
CA SER A 97 1.98 -8.82 -9.35
C SER A 97 1.95 -7.29 -9.49
N LEU A 98 2.57 -6.56 -8.56
CA LEU A 98 2.48 -5.11 -8.47
C LEU A 98 3.11 -4.43 -9.69
N LYS A 99 2.34 -3.58 -10.37
CA LYS A 99 2.77 -2.83 -11.56
C LYS A 99 2.89 -1.34 -11.31
N VAL A 100 2.06 -0.83 -10.41
CA VAL A 100 1.98 0.59 -10.08
C VAL A 100 2.15 0.78 -8.58
N LEU A 101 3.13 1.60 -8.20
CA LEU A 101 3.31 2.08 -6.85
C LEU A 101 3.20 3.60 -6.84
N ASP A 102 2.27 4.12 -6.06
CA ASP A 102 2.02 5.55 -5.93
C ASP A 102 2.21 5.97 -4.47
N ILE A 103 3.19 6.84 -4.21
CA ILE A 103 3.53 7.32 -2.86
C ILE A 103 3.43 8.84 -2.83
N GLN A 104 2.43 9.35 -2.13
CA GLN A 104 2.15 10.78 -2.04
C GLN A 104 2.20 11.24 -0.58
N ARG A 105 2.78 12.41 -0.32
CA ARG A 105 2.78 13.03 1.02
C ARG A 105 3.40 12.12 2.10
N CYS A 106 4.47 11.42 1.74
CA CYS A 106 5.25 10.52 2.61
C CYS A 106 6.71 10.99 2.69
N PRO A 107 6.99 12.16 3.30
CA PRO A 107 8.26 12.88 3.13
C PRO A 107 9.51 12.06 3.46
N LEU A 108 9.49 11.23 4.51
CA LEU A 108 10.65 10.45 4.94
C LEU A 108 10.96 9.30 3.97
N LEU A 109 9.96 8.53 3.58
CA LEU A 109 10.10 7.48 2.56
C LEU A 109 10.48 8.10 1.21
N ASN A 110 9.84 9.20 0.81
CA ASN A 110 10.09 9.87 -0.46
C ASN A 110 11.53 10.38 -0.55
N ALA A 111 12.08 10.95 0.54
CA ALA A 111 13.49 11.34 0.59
C ALA A 111 14.45 10.16 0.34
N SER A 112 14.09 8.96 0.80
CA SER A 112 14.88 7.74 0.56
C SER A 112 14.77 7.23 -0.87
N LEU A 113 13.60 7.38 -1.51
CA LEU A 113 13.31 6.84 -2.85
C LEU A 113 13.69 7.79 -3.99
N ARG A 114 13.63 9.12 -3.79
CA ARG A 114 13.93 10.14 -4.82
C ARG A 114 15.30 9.99 -5.45
N ARG A 115 16.29 9.49 -4.70
CA ARG A 115 17.65 9.26 -5.21
C ARG A 115 17.78 8.02 -6.10
N LYS A 116 16.69 7.24 -6.30
CA LYS A 116 16.64 5.99 -7.06
C LYS A 116 17.81 5.03 -6.75
N GLN A 117 18.22 5.01 -5.48
CA GLN A 117 19.35 4.22 -5.00
C GLN A 117 19.12 3.84 -3.53
N GLY A 118 19.94 2.93 -3.02
CA GLY A 118 19.87 2.50 -1.62
C GLY A 118 18.93 1.32 -1.38
N LYS A 119 18.72 0.99 -0.10
CA LYS A 119 18.00 -0.22 0.30
C LYS A 119 16.52 -0.19 -0.08
N GLU A 120 15.84 0.93 0.14
CA GLU A 120 14.40 1.04 -0.15
C GLU A 120 14.10 1.06 -1.64
N TRP A 121 14.92 1.73 -2.46
CA TRP A 121 14.74 1.70 -3.91
C TRP A 121 14.83 0.27 -4.49
N ARG A 122 15.77 -0.55 -3.99
CA ARG A 122 15.93 -1.94 -4.46
C ARG A 122 14.68 -2.79 -4.22
N LYS A 123 13.88 -2.48 -3.20
CA LYS A 123 12.62 -3.17 -2.93
C LYS A 123 11.54 -2.89 -3.99
N ILE A 124 11.65 -1.79 -4.72
CA ILE A 124 10.63 -1.33 -5.69
C ILE A 124 11.16 -1.19 -7.11
N ALA A 125 12.47 -1.37 -7.33
CA ALA A 125 13.12 -1.19 -8.63
C ALA A 125 12.60 -2.14 -9.73
N HIS A 126 11.93 -3.22 -9.35
CA HIS A 126 11.30 -4.17 -10.27
C HIS A 126 9.88 -3.73 -10.73
N ILE A 127 9.31 -2.70 -10.11
CA ILE A 127 7.97 -2.19 -10.40
C ILE A 127 8.05 -1.24 -11.61
N ALA A 128 7.15 -1.44 -12.57
CA ALA A 128 7.19 -0.72 -13.85
C ALA A 128 6.91 0.78 -13.69
N PHE A 129 5.90 1.15 -12.89
CA PHE A 129 5.47 2.52 -12.72
C PHE A 129 5.53 2.91 -11.25
N VAL A 130 6.44 3.84 -10.93
CA VAL A 130 6.63 4.36 -9.57
C VAL A 130 6.41 5.88 -9.60
N PHE A 131 5.38 6.33 -8.90
CA PHE A 131 5.01 7.74 -8.74
C PHE A 131 5.34 8.17 -7.30
N ILE A 132 6.09 9.25 -7.14
CA ILE A 132 6.53 9.77 -5.84
C ILE A 132 6.29 11.28 -5.81
N ASP A 133 5.40 11.75 -4.94
CA ASP A 133 5.01 13.17 -4.83
C ASP A 133 4.89 13.81 -6.22
N VAL A 134 3.99 13.26 -7.04
CA VAL A 134 3.79 13.80 -8.37
C VAL A 134 3.02 15.08 -8.16
N ASP A 135 3.72 16.20 -8.26
CA ASP A 135 3.11 17.52 -8.26
C ASP A 135 2.01 17.52 -9.34
N LEU A 136 0.74 17.53 -8.93
CA LEU A 136 -0.41 17.67 -9.84
C LEU A 136 -0.44 19.05 -10.55
N LEU A 137 0.64 19.83 -10.44
CA LEU A 137 0.88 21.06 -11.19
C LEU A 137 1.65 20.83 -12.52
N GLY A 138 1.87 19.58 -12.93
CA GLY A 138 2.68 19.24 -14.11
C GLY A 138 2.01 18.30 -15.12
N TYR A 139 0.73 18.46 -15.44
CA TYR A 139 0.22 17.91 -16.71
C TYR A 139 0.81 18.73 -17.88
N GLY A 140 1.91 18.23 -18.43
CA GLY A 140 2.65 18.83 -19.53
C GLY A 140 4.14 18.64 -19.26
N THR A 141 4.77 17.54 -19.67
CA THR A 141 5.13 17.32 -21.07
C THR A 141 5.47 15.84 -21.23
N ILE A 142 4.85 15.17 -22.20
CA ILE A 142 5.38 13.93 -22.75
C ILE A 142 6.65 14.33 -23.52
N LEU A 143 7.83 13.90 -23.07
CA LEU A 143 9.02 13.82 -23.91
C LEU A 143 9.71 12.49 -23.66
N GLY A 144 9.87 11.75 -24.76
CA GLY A 144 10.40 10.40 -24.86
C GLY A 144 9.73 9.69 -26.03
#